data_AF-A0A8J9SGD2-F1
#
_entry.id   AF-A0A8J9SGD2-F1
#
_cell.length_a   1.000
_cell.length_b   1.000
_cell.length_c   1.000
_cell.angle_alpha   90.00
_cell.angle_beta   90.00
_cell.angle_gamma   90.00
#
_symmetry.space_group_name_H-M   'P 1'
#
loop_
_entity.id
_entity.type
_entity.pdbx_description
1 polymer ?
#
loop_
_entity_poly.entity_id
_entity_poly.type
_entity_poly.pdbx_seq_one_letter_code
_entity_poly.pdbx_strand_id
1 'polypeptide(L)'
;MKTTAIAPTSPFLSPHSPRVEQALEWNVPQVRVDLQQACRVLSDRGLKLAAKWAAEQWMGLPPFTKTKTLGESTVNNVREPVLAPSVVVEELGDVEATNPHVYYAKSLMDLGEYAHAAAVLSAPIPKHASIESMPPPLAGLSPAAFYLRAYALYMAGERRKEEEYLELK
;
A
#
# COMPACT_ATOMS: atom_id res chain seq x y z
N MET A 1 -52.78 37.07 37.05
CA MET A 1 -51.59 37.05 36.16
C MET A 1 -50.92 35.70 36.33
N LYS A 2 -51.03 34.82 35.33
CA LYS A 2 -50.42 33.47 35.33
C LYS A 2 -49.35 33.45 34.23
N THR A 3 -48.10 33.32 34.61
CA THR A 3 -46.94 33.26 33.71
C THR A 3 -46.74 31.82 33.26
N THR A 4 -47.09 31.52 32.00
CA THR A 4 -46.78 30.24 31.36
C THR A 4 -45.34 30.28 30.86
N ALA A 5 -44.48 29.42 31.40
CA ALA A 5 -43.11 29.24 30.91
C ALA A 5 -43.15 28.48 29.58
N ILE A 6 -42.56 29.07 28.53
CA ILE A 6 -42.35 28.44 27.22
C ILE A 6 -41.00 27.72 27.30
N ALA A 7 -41.01 26.39 27.17
CA ALA A 7 -39.79 25.60 27.08
C ALA A 7 -39.08 25.84 25.72
N PRO A 8 -37.74 25.88 25.67
CA PRO A 8 -37.02 26.03 24.42
C PRO A 8 -37.15 24.74 23.60
N THR A 9 -37.80 24.84 22.44
CA THR A 9 -37.85 23.77 21.44
C THR A 9 -36.46 23.58 20.85
N SER A 10 -35.78 22.51 21.26
CA SER A 10 -34.50 22.10 20.68
C SER A 10 -34.73 21.60 19.24
N PRO A 11 -34.02 22.10 18.22
CA PRO A 11 -34.29 21.76 16.83
C PRO A 11 -33.67 20.42 16.38
N PHE A 12 -33.10 19.61 17.28
CA PHE A 12 -32.11 18.59 16.90
C PHE A 12 -32.47 17.13 17.15
N LEU A 13 -33.75 16.76 17.09
CA LEU A 13 -34.14 15.34 17.08
C LEU A 13 -35.29 15.10 16.10
N SER A 14 -35.00 15.14 14.80
CA SER A 14 -35.81 14.41 13.81
C SER A 14 -35.27 12.98 13.69
N PRO A 15 -36.06 11.95 14.03
CA PRO A 15 -35.72 10.58 13.65
C PRO A 15 -36.02 10.45 12.15
N HIS A 16 -35.07 9.93 11.37
CA HIS A 16 -35.14 9.76 9.90
C HIS A 16 -34.77 10.95 9.02
N SER A 17 -33.61 11.56 9.23
CA SER A 17 -32.82 11.91 8.04
C SER A 17 -32.27 10.59 7.48
N PRO A 18 -32.60 10.16 6.24
CA PRO A 18 -31.91 9.05 5.64
C PRO A 18 -30.44 9.46 5.63
N ARG A 19 -29.59 8.70 6.33
CA ARG A 19 -28.14 8.86 6.20
C ARG A 19 -27.88 8.69 4.71
N VAL A 20 -27.65 9.81 4.02
CA VAL A 20 -27.12 9.79 2.67
C VAL A 20 -25.74 9.23 2.87
N GLU A 21 -25.63 7.90 2.81
CA GLU A 21 -24.38 7.24 2.51
C GLU A 21 -24.00 7.82 1.15
N GLN A 22 -23.24 8.92 1.19
CA GLN A 22 -22.52 9.39 0.03
C GLN A 22 -21.67 8.20 -0.36
N ALA A 23 -22.13 7.46 -1.37
CA ALA A 23 -21.35 6.42 -1.99
C ALA A 23 -20.10 7.14 -2.50
N LEU A 24 -19.03 7.04 -1.72
CA LEU A 24 -17.78 7.69 -2.06
C LEU A 24 -17.29 6.93 -3.29
N GLU A 25 -17.49 7.51 -4.47
CA GLU A 25 -16.97 6.94 -5.70
C GLU A 25 -15.45 7.05 -5.66
N TRP A 26 -14.81 5.98 -5.22
CA TRP A 26 -13.36 5.93 -5.13
C TRP A 26 -12.77 5.85 -6.54
N ASN A 27 -11.98 6.87 -6.91
CA ASN A 27 -11.14 6.79 -8.10
C ASN A 27 -9.90 5.92 -7.79
N VAL A 28 -10.05 4.60 -7.94
CA VAL A 28 -8.99 3.61 -7.64
C VAL A 28 -7.67 3.90 -8.37
N PRO A 29 -7.66 4.29 -9.66
CA PRO A 29 -6.43 4.75 -10.32
C PRO A 29 -5.73 5.90 -9.60
N GLN A 30 -6.47 6.94 -9.20
CA GLN A 30 -5.90 8.08 -8.49
C GLN A 30 -5.38 7.68 -7.11
N VAL A 31 -6.18 6.91 -6.35
CA VAL A 31 -5.79 6.40 -5.02
C VAL A 31 -4.48 5.60 -5.08
N ARG A 32 -4.26 4.83 -6.16
CA ARG A 32 -3.00 4.12 -6.37
C ARG A 32 -1.81 5.08 -6.49
N VAL A 33 -1.93 6.10 -7.33
CA VAL A 33 -0.88 7.10 -7.53
C VAL A 33 -0.59 7.83 -6.22
N ASP A 34 -1.64 8.21 -5.49
CA ASP A 34 -1.52 8.90 -4.21
C ASP A 34 -0.81 8.02 -3.16
N LEU A 35 -1.16 6.73 -3.07
CA LEU A 35 -0.51 5.79 -2.15
C LEU A 35 0.95 5.51 -2.53
N GLN A 36 1.26 5.41 -3.83
CA GLN A 36 2.64 5.29 -4.32
C GLN A 36 3.49 6.48 -3.89
N GLN A 37 2.98 7.69 -4.09
CA GLN A 37 3.67 8.91 -3.70
C GLN A 37 3.79 9.00 -2.17
N ALA A 38 2.75 8.66 -1.43
CA ALA A 38 2.77 8.63 0.03
C ALA A 38 3.86 7.68 0.56
N CYS A 39 3.98 6.46 0.01
CA CYS A 39 5.03 5.52 0.42
C CYS A 39 6.43 6.14 0.32
N ARG A 40 6.74 6.79 -0.81
CA ARG A 40 8.04 7.48 -1.03
C ARG A 40 8.25 8.60 -0.01
N VAL A 41 7.29 9.54 0.04
CA VAL A 41 7.33 10.74 0.88
C VAL A 41 7.47 10.41 2.37
N LEU A 42 6.80 9.34 2.84
CA LEU A 42 6.81 8.90 4.23
C LEU A 42 8.11 8.17 4.57
N SER A 43 8.59 7.28 3.69
CA SER A 43 9.89 6.62 3.86
C SER A 43 11.04 7.62 3.89
N ASP A 44 11.08 8.59 2.97
CA ASP A 44 12.13 9.62 2.90
C ASP A 44 12.20 10.49 4.16
N ARG A 45 11.07 10.67 4.85
CA ARG A 45 10.97 11.41 6.12
C ARG A 45 11.19 10.56 7.36
N GLY A 46 11.43 9.26 7.20
CA GLY A 46 11.58 8.33 8.32
C GLY A 46 10.28 8.03 9.08
N LEU A 47 9.11 8.30 8.49
CA LEU A 47 7.79 8.00 9.08
C LEU A 47 7.40 6.54 8.84
N LYS A 48 8.17 5.62 9.43
CA LYS A 48 8.16 4.18 9.13
C LYS A 48 6.79 3.51 9.25
N LEU A 49 6.06 3.76 10.32
CA LEU A 49 4.73 3.17 10.54
C LEU A 49 3.69 3.67 9.52
N ALA A 50 3.75 4.97 9.17
CA ALA A 50 2.88 5.53 8.15
C ALA A 50 3.22 4.98 6.76
N ALA A 51 4.52 4.82 6.46
CA ALA A 51 4.98 4.21 5.22
C ALA A 51 4.52 2.75 5.09
N LYS A 52 4.62 1.97 6.19
CA LYS A 52 4.10 0.60 6.25
C LYS A 52 2.60 0.56 5.95
N TRP A 53 1.81 1.37 6.67
CA TRP A 53 0.37 1.43 6.46
C TRP A 53 0.01 1.80 5.01
N ALA A 54 0.64 2.84 4.45
CA ALA A 54 0.39 3.23 3.06
C ALA A 54 0.70 2.10 2.06
N ALA A 55 1.79 1.36 2.29
CA ALA A 55 2.15 0.22 1.45
C ALA A 55 1.16 -0.95 1.59
N GLU A 56 0.68 -1.24 2.81
CA GLU A 56 -0.39 -2.22 3.06
C GLU A 56 -1.67 -1.87 2.30
N GLN A 57 -2.10 -0.61 2.40
CA GLN A 57 -3.29 -0.15 1.68
C GLN A 57 -3.12 -0.29 0.16
N TRP A 58 -1.93 -0.02 -0.36
CA TRP A 58 -1.66 -0.15 -1.79
C TRP A 58 -1.66 -1.61 -2.26
N MET A 59 -1.10 -2.54 -1.48
CA MET A 59 -1.19 -3.98 -1.77
C MET A 59 -2.64 -4.48 -1.83
N GLY A 60 -3.54 -3.88 -1.04
CA GLY A 60 -4.96 -4.22 -1.01
C GLY A 60 -5.76 -3.73 -2.24
N LEU A 61 -5.18 -2.89 -3.11
CA LEU A 61 -5.87 -2.44 -4.31
C LEU A 61 -5.91 -3.54 -5.39
N PRO A 62 -7.00 -3.64 -6.18
CA PRO A 62 -7.08 -4.60 -7.29
C PRO A 62 -5.95 -4.38 -8.30
N PRO A 63 -5.45 -5.41 -9.00
CA PRO A 63 -4.41 -5.24 -10.00
C PRO A 63 -4.86 -4.26 -11.09
N PHE A 64 -3.94 -3.44 -11.61
CA PHE A 64 -4.26 -2.48 -12.65
C PHE A 64 -4.56 -3.20 -13.96
N THR A 65 -5.84 -3.28 -14.34
CA THR A 65 -6.25 -3.75 -15.65
C THR A 65 -6.17 -2.58 -16.63
N LYS A 66 -5.16 -2.58 -17.50
CA LYS A 66 -5.18 -1.73 -18.69
C LYS A 66 -6.37 -2.19 -19.53
N THR A 67 -7.48 -1.47 -19.52
CA THR A 67 -8.54 -1.67 -20.51
C THR A 67 -7.92 -1.36 -21.88
N LYS A 68 -7.59 -2.42 -22.61
CA LYS A 68 -7.19 -2.30 -24.01
C LYS A 68 -8.46 -1.89 -24.74
N THR A 69 -8.65 -0.60 -24.99
CA THR A 69 -9.68 -0.10 -25.92
C THR A 69 -9.36 -0.66 -27.29
N LEU A 70 -9.96 -1.82 -27.59
CA LEU A 70 -9.93 -2.41 -28.91
C LEU A 70 -10.90 -1.63 -29.79
N GLY A 71 -10.37 -0.65 -30.50
CA GLY A 71 -10.91 -0.10 -31.75
C GLY A 71 -12.25 0.61 -31.68
N GLU A 72 -12.22 1.93 -31.74
CA GLU A 72 -12.98 2.67 -32.77
C GLU A 72 -12.33 4.05 -33.00
N SER A 73 -11.73 4.19 -34.19
CA SER A 73 -11.31 5.47 -34.76
C SER A 73 -12.55 6.26 -35.17
N THR A 74 -12.57 7.58 -34.92
CA THR A 74 -12.93 8.66 -35.89
C THR A 74 -13.34 9.96 -35.17
N VAL A 75 -12.44 10.95 -35.25
CA VAL A 75 -12.60 12.42 -35.30
C VAL A 75 -13.51 13.18 -34.29
N ASN A 76 -12.93 14.07 -33.48
CA ASN A 76 -12.95 15.52 -33.73
C ASN A 76 -12.35 16.34 -32.58
N ASN A 77 -11.73 17.44 -32.99
CA ASN A 77 -10.93 18.39 -32.24
C ASN A 77 -11.80 19.39 -31.45
N VAL A 78 -11.62 19.49 -30.13
CA VAL A 78 -11.85 20.72 -29.37
C VAL A 78 -10.71 20.86 -28.35
N ARG A 79 -9.92 21.93 -28.51
CA ARG A 79 -8.93 22.42 -27.55
C ARG A 79 -9.63 23.00 -26.31
N GLU A 80 -9.24 22.54 -25.13
CA GLU A 80 -9.34 23.27 -23.85
C GLU A 80 -8.12 22.86 -22.99
N PRO A 81 -7.34 23.81 -22.41
CA PRO A 81 -6.08 23.51 -21.75
C PRO A 81 -6.27 23.35 -20.24
N VAL A 82 -6.14 22.12 -19.73
CA VAL A 82 -5.95 21.93 -18.28
C VAL A 82 -4.50 21.53 -18.05
N LEU A 83 -3.76 22.45 -17.43
CA LEU A 83 -2.44 22.22 -16.86
C LEU A 83 -2.51 21.03 -15.88
N ALA A 84 -2.25 19.82 -16.36
CA ALA A 84 -1.68 18.78 -15.54
C ALA A 84 -0.17 18.86 -15.75
N PRO A 85 0.66 18.92 -14.69
CA PRO A 85 2.09 18.77 -14.86
C PRO A 85 2.32 17.35 -15.36
N SER A 86 2.58 17.25 -16.66
CA SER A 86 3.21 16.12 -17.30
C SER A 86 4.59 15.96 -16.67
N VAL A 87 4.66 15.31 -15.51
CA VAL A 87 5.93 14.81 -14.99
C VAL A 87 6.25 13.59 -15.83
N VAL A 88 6.95 13.83 -16.93
CA VAL A 88 7.77 12.84 -17.59
C VAL A 88 8.86 12.45 -16.60
N VAL A 89 8.59 11.46 -15.75
CA VAL A 89 9.65 10.76 -15.04
C VAL A 89 10.30 9.84 -16.06
N GLU A 90 11.26 10.38 -16.81
CA GLU A 90 12.32 9.57 -17.39
C GLU A 90 13.12 9.01 -16.21
N GLU A 91 12.84 7.77 -15.81
CA GLU A 91 13.80 7.01 -15.02
C GLU A 91 13.87 5.58 -15.56
N LEU A 92 14.95 5.32 -16.28
CA LEU A 92 15.34 4.03 -16.87
C LEU A 92 15.65 2.96 -15.80
N GLY A 93 15.22 3.13 -14.55
CA GLY A 93 15.62 2.33 -13.38
C GLY A 93 14.48 1.74 -12.54
N ASP A 94 13.21 2.11 -12.75
CA ASP A 94 12.22 1.97 -11.67
C ASP A 94 10.98 1.11 -11.98
N VAL A 95 11.17 -0.02 -12.68
CA VAL A 95 10.12 -1.07 -12.71
C VAL A 95 9.90 -1.64 -11.29
N GLU A 96 10.94 -1.57 -10.47
CA GLU A 96 10.98 -2.07 -9.10
C GLU A 96 10.10 -1.27 -8.12
N ALA A 97 9.97 0.06 -8.28
CA ALA A 97 9.04 0.85 -7.47
C ALA A 97 7.57 0.78 -7.92
N THR A 98 7.22 -0.02 -8.90
CA THR A 98 5.80 -0.21 -9.24
C THR A 98 5.17 -1.41 -8.53
N ASN A 99 5.97 -2.25 -7.87
CA ASN A 99 5.46 -3.41 -7.15
C ASN A 99 5.18 -3.05 -5.67
N PRO A 100 3.90 -3.06 -5.22
CA PRO A 100 3.56 -2.72 -3.84
C PRO A 100 4.19 -3.67 -2.82
N HIS A 101 4.47 -4.93 -3.19
CA HIS A 101 5.13 -5.90 -2.30
C HIS A 101 6.54 -5.45 -1.93
N VAL A 102 7.25 -4.79 -2.86
CA VAL A 102 8.63 -4.32 -2.62
C VAL A 102 8.62 -3.14 -1.65
N TYR A 103 7.69 -2.20 -1.80
CA TYR A 103 7.54 -1.10 -0.84
C TYR A 103 7.13 -1.59 0.54
N TYR A 104 6.19 -2.52 0.60
CA TYR A 104 5.77 -3.08 1.87
C TYR A 104 6.93 -3.84 2.55
N ALA A 105 7.67 -4.67 1.81
CA ALA A 105 8.85 -5.34 2.33
C ALA A 105 9.93 -4.34 2.82
N LYS A 106 10.20 -3.26 2.08
CA LYS A 106 11.13 -2.20 2.54
C LYS A 106 10.65 -1.57 3.86
N SER A 107 9.37 -1.24 3.98
CA SER A 107 8.82 -0.67 5.22
C SER A 107 8.93 -1.63 6.42
N LEU A 108 8.78 -2.94 6.19
CA LEU A 108 8.99 -3.97 7.21
C LEU A 108 10.47 -4.09 7.60
N MET A 109 11.39 -3.98 6.64
CA MET A 109 12.83 -3.94 6.93
C MET A 109 13.20 -2.76 7.81
N ASP A 110 12.65 -1.57 7.54
CA ASP A 110 12.90 -0.37 8.34
C ASP A 110 12.42 -0.50 9.79
N LEU A 111 11.39 -1.31 10.03
CA LEU A 111 10.86 -1.64 11.36
C LEU A 111 11.56 -2.82 12.01
N GLY A 112 12.50 -3.47 11.32
CA GLY A 112 13.17 -4.66 11.80
C GLY A 112 12.29 -5.92 11.76
N GLU A 113 11.18 -5.93 11.03
CA GLU A 113 10.33 -7.12 10.85
C GLU A 113 10.89 -8.01 9.71
N TYR A 114 12.14 -8.45 9.85
CA TYR A 114 12.90 -9.08 8.76
C TYR A 114 12.27 -10.38 8.22
N ALA A 115 11.79 -11.26 9.11
CA ALA A 115 11.14 -12.50 8.70
C ALA A 115 9.84 -12.24 7.90
N HIS A 116 9.09 -11.20 8.30
CA HIS A 116 7.87 -10.79 7.61
C HIS A 116 8.19 -10.19 6.24
N ALA A 117 9.21 -9.33 6.14
CA ALA A 117 9.66 -8.77 4.87
C ALA A 117 10.06 -9.88 3.88
N ALA A 118 10.78 -10.90 4.35
CA ALA A 118 11.13 -12.06 3.54
C ALA A 118 9.88 -12.84 3.08
N ALA A 119 8.90 -13.02 3.95
CA ALA A 119 7.67 -13.75 3.63
C ALA A 119 6.84 -13.04 2.54
N VAL A 120 6.72 -11.71 2.58
CA VAL A 120 6.02 -10.89 1.57
C VAL A 120 6.60 -11.10 0.17
N LEU A 121 7.91 -11.28 0.05
CA LEU A 121 8.60 -11.51 -1.22
C LEU A 121 8.77 -13.01 -1.55
N SER A 122 8.12 -13.89 -0.79
CA SER A 122 8.18 -15.33 -1.02
C SER A 122 6.90 -15.83 -1.66
N ALA A 123 7.02 -16.88 -2.47
CA ALA A 123 5.87 -17.63 -2.91
C ALA A 123 5.19 -18.33 -1.71
N PRO A 124 3.87 -18.57 -1.78
CA PRO A 124 3.15 -19.29 -0.75
C PRO A 124 3.81 -20.64 -0.45
N ILE A 125 3.99 -20.95 0.83
CA ILE A 125 4.52 -22.24 1.27
C ILE A 125 3.52 -23.33 0.86
N PRO A 126 3.93 -24.37 0.11
CA PRO A 126 3.07 -25.51 -0.17
C PRO A 126 2.60 -26.16 1.13
N LYS A 127 1.33 -26.62 1.18
CA LYS A 127 0.72 -27.20 2.41
C LYS A 127 1.49 -28.39 3.02
N HIS A 128 2.42 -28.98 2.28
CA HIS A 128 3.23 -30.13 2.68
C HIS A 128 4.71 -29.80 2.93
N ALA A 129 5.10 -28.53 2.84
CA ALA A 129 6.48 -28.14 3.08
C ALA A 129 6.77 -28.17 4.59
N SER A 130 7.96 -28.62 4.96
CA SER A 130 8.41 -28.52 6.35
C SER A 130 8.54 -27.06 6.75
N ILE A 131 8.28 -26.75 8.03
CA ILE A 131 8.44 -25.41 8.62
C ILE A 131 9.86 -24.88 8.40
N GLU A 132 10.84 -25.79 8.29
CA GLU A 132 12.26 -25.48 8.06
C GLU A 132 12.61 -25.20 6.60
N SER A 133 11.72 -25.52 5.65
CA SER A 133 12.00 -25.25 4.24
C SER A 133 11.76 -23.77 3.92
N MET A 134 12.81 -23.10 3.45
CA MET A 134 12.69 -21.73 2.97
C MET A 134 11.73 -21.72 1.77
N PRO A 135 10.66 -20.90 1.79
CA PRO A 135 9.78 -20.80 0.64
C PRO A 135 10.56 -20.31 -0.59
N PRO A 136 10.16 -20.69 -1.81
CA PRO A 136 10.78 -20.14 -2.99
C PRO A 136 10.51 -18.62 -3.09
N PRO A 137 11.36 -17.86 -3.79
CA PRO A 137 11.09 -16.46 -4.08
C PRO A 137 9.82 -16.32 -4.94
N LEU A 138 9.13 -15.19 -4.80
CA LEU A 138 7.98 -14.87 -5.65
C LEU A 138 8.41 -14.80 -7.13
N ALA A 139 7.55 -15.30 -8.03
CA ALA A 139 7.82 -15.26 -9.47
C ALA A 139 7.83 -13.82 -9.99
N GLY A 140 8.74 -13.51 -10.93
CA GLY A 140 8.82 -12.18 -11.55
C GLY A 140 9.39 -11.08 -10.65
N LEU A 141 10.07 -11.45 -9.55
CA LEU A 141 10.85 -10.49 -8.77
C LEU A 141 12.01 -9.95 -9.62
N SER A 142 12.21 -8.64 -9.53
CA SER A 142 13.40 -7.97 -10.02
C SER A 142 14.63 -8.36 -9.19
N PRO A 143 15.85 -8.18 -9.73
CA PRO A 143 17.09 -8.53 -9.02
C PRO A 143 17.24 -7.87 -7.65
N ALA A 144 16.86 -6.59 -7.48
CA ALA A 144 17.00 -5.94 -6.17
C ALA A 144 15.91 -6.39 -5.19
N ALA A 145 14.70 -6.71 -5.65
CA ALA A 145 13.67 -7.34 -4.82
C ALA A 145 14.06 -8.76 -4.38
N PHE A 146 14.69 -9.53 -5.27
CA PHE A 146 15.29 -10.82 -4.92
C PHE A 146 16.39 -10.65 -3.87
N TYR A 147 17.28 -9.68 -4.05
CA TYR A 147 18.32 -9.35 -3.07
C TYR A 147 17.71 -8.92 -1.73
N LEU A 148 16.71 -8.04 -1.74
CA LEU A 148 16.02 -7.55 -0.54
C LEU A 148 15.46 -8.71 0.28
N ARG A 149 14.84 -9.69 -0.39
CA ARG A 149 14.35 -10.93 0.25
C ARG A 149 15.48 -11.73 0.89
N ALA A 150 16.58 -11.96 0.16
CA ALA A 150 17.72 -12.71 0.67
C ALA A 150 18.37 -12.01 1.88
N TYR A 151 18.48 -10.68 1.82
CA TYR A 151 18.99 -9.86 2.91
C TYR A 151 18.06 -9.88 4.13
N ALA A 152 16.74 -9.82 3.92
CA ALA A 152 15.75 -9.97 4.98
C ALA A 152 15.85 -11.32 5.69
N LEU A 153 16.05 -12.42 4.93
CA LEU A 153 16.27 -13.75 5.50
C LEU A 153 17.55 -13.83 6.33
N TYR A 154 18.64 -13.24 5.83
CA TYR A 154 19.89 -13.15 6.57
C TYR A 154 19.70 -12.40 7.89
N MET A 155 19.11 -11.20 7.85
CA MET A 155 18.87 -10.38 9.06
C MET A 155 17.95 -11.08 10.06
N ALA A 156 16.93 -11.82 9.59
CA ALA A 156 16.08 -12.63 10.46
C ALA A 156 16.85 -13.79 11.11
N GLY A 157 17.81 -14.39 10.41
CA GLY A 157 18.69 -15.43 10.93
C GLY A 157 19.67 -14.90 11.97
N GLU A 158 20.31 -13.76 11.69
CA GLU A 158 21.24 -13.12 12.64
C GLU A 158 20.54 -12.73 13.94
N ARG A 159 19.31 -12.22 13.85
CA ARG A 159 18.51 -11.92 15.05
C ARG A 159 18.21 -13.17 15.87
N ARG A 160 17.75 -14.27 15.25
CA ARG A 160 17.48 -15.52 15.97
C ARG A 160 18.72 -16.07 16.66
N LYS A 161 19.86 -16.04 15.97
CA LYS A 161 21.16 -16.43 16.54
C LYS A 161 21.55 -15.57 17.74
N GLU A 162 21.31 -14.26 17.69
CA GLU A 162 21.56 -13.35 18.80
C GLU A 162 20.61 -13.62 19.99
N GLU A 163 19.33 -13.86 19.73
CA GLU A 163 18.32 -14.24 20.72
C GLU A 163 18.70 -15.56 21.43
N GLU A 164 19.04 -16.60 20.67
CA GLU A 164 19.50 -17.89 21.21
C GLU A 164 20.73 -17.74 22.12
N TYR A 165 21.69 -16.89 21.74
CA TYR A 165 22.89 -16.63 22.54
C TYR A 165 22.58 -15.88 23.85
N LEU A 166 21.57 -14.99 23.84
CA LEU A 166 21.12 -14.28 25.03
C LEU A 166 20.37 -15.19 26.00
N GLU A 167 19.57 -16.14 25.50
CA GLU A 167 18.84 -17.12 26.32
C GLU A 167 19.76 -18.15 27.00
N LEU A 168 20.95 -18.38 26.46
CA LEU A 168 21.97 -19.29 27.02
C LEU A 168 22.81 -18.66 28.15
N LYS A 169 22.68 -17.35 28.40
CA LYS A 169 23.40 -16.61 29.45
C LYS A 169 22.57 -16.45 30.72
#